data_AF-A0A2Z6QAP0-F1
#
_entry.id   AF-A0A2Z6QAP0-F1
#
_cell.length_a   1.000
_cell.length_b   1.000
_cell.length_c   1.000
_cell.angle_alpha   90.00
_cell.angle_beta   90.00
_cell.angle_gamma   90.00
#
_symmetry.space_group_name_H-M   'P 1'
#
loop_
_entity.id
_entity.type
_entity.pdbx_description
1 polymer ?
#
loop_
_entity_poly.entity_id
_entity_poly.type
_entity_poly.pdbx_seq_one_letter_code
_entity_poly.pdbx_strand_id
1 'polypeptide(L)'
;MNNNETNFHEHDGNNDRLIIYLNEQINPSYRGFLSRNRDFIISSDNSNNWKNLDDSWSTRFLIEAKKLLNRTNFNTLKKKIESERRKNGLQAYWKGIIKEQNKKRESNKMIASAMQELAVASLAFKHNPGAAPGKLDKVVKELMIKKVVEKHGGSIEIYNKNLIGIYDNGGMDAITKHFEKKFSSCLKVQIKKKNLRK
;
A
#
# COMPACT_ATOMS: atom_id res chain seq x y z
N MET A 1 -9.09 38.31 -27.51
CA MET A 1 -8.79 37.71 -26.19
C MET A 1 -8.94 36.21 -26.37
N ASN A 2 -7.81 35.49 -26.45
CA ASN A 2 -7.80 34.04 -26.66
C ASN A 2 -7.84 33.34 -25.30
N ASN A 3 -8.91 32.60 -25.06
CA ASN A 3 -9.03 31.69 -23.93
C ASN A 3 -8.18 30.45 -24.21
N ASN A 4 -6.97 30.42 -23.64
CA ASN A 4 -6.19 29.19 -23.53
C ASN A 4 -6.67 28.43 -22.30
N GLU A 5 -7.67 27.56 -22.49
CA GLU A 5 -7.99 26.51 -21.52
C GLU A 5 -6.80 25.56 -21.44
N THR A 6 -6.02 25.72 -20.37
CA THR A 6 -4.96 24.78 -20.00
C THR A 6 -5.61 23.54 -19.41
N ASN A 7 -5.62 22.50 -20.23
CA ASN A 7 -6.12 21.18 -19.90
C ASN A 7 -5.24 20.56 -18.81
N PHE A 8 -5.67 20.67 -17.55
CA PHE A 8 -5.07 19.97 -16.41
C PHE A 8 -5.39 18.48 -16.54
N HIS A 9 -4.55 17.75 -17.29
CA HIS A 9 -4.50 16.31 -17.16
C HIS A 9 -3.99 15.95 -15.76
N GLU A 10 -4.73 15.10 -15.05
CA GLU A 10 -4.33 14.45 -13.79
C GLU A 10 -2.85 14.04 -13.83
N HIS A 11 -2.02 14.78 -13.10
CA HIS A 11 -0.65 14.39 -12.83
C HIS A 11 -0.69 13.26 -11.80
N ASP A 12 -0.44 12.02 -12.25
CA ASP A 12 -0.04 10.97 -11.32
C ASP A 12 1.27 11.40 -10.64
N GLY A 13 1.42 11.17 -9.33
CA GLY A 13 2.62 11.60 -8.60
C GLY A 13 3.93 10.92 -9.07
N ASN A 14 3.87 9.96 -10.02
CA ASN A 14 5.05 9.36 -10.62
C ASN A 14 5.68 10.29 -11.66
N ASN A 15 4.84 10.94 -12.48
CA ASN A 15 5.29 11.83 -13.54
C ASN A 15 5.96 13.08 -12.97
N ASP A 16 5.48 13.61 -11.84
CA ASP A 16 6.08 14.79 -11.20
C ASP A 16 7.53 14.55 -10.79
N ARG A 17 7.84 13.40 -10.20
CA ARG A 17 9.22 13.05 -9.81
C ARG A 17 10.13 12.83 -11.02
N LEU A 18 9.59 12.29 -12.11
CA LEU A 18 10.33 12.15 -13.37
C LEU A 18 10.67 13.52 -13.95
N ILE A 19 9.69 14.42 -14.01
CA ILE A 19 9.86 15.78 -14.53
C ILE A 19 10.88 16.55 -13.70
N ILE A 20 10.76 16.53 -12.36
CA ILE A 20 11.72 17.17 -11.44
C ILE A 20 13.13 16.64 -11.69
N TYR A 21 13.30 15.31 -11.70
CA TYR A 21 14.62 14.70 -11.93
C TYR A 21 15.22 15.09 -13.29
N LEU A 22 14.41 15.10 -14.35
CA LEU A 22 14.89 15.44 -15.70
C LEU A 22 15.30 16.92 -15.83
N ASN A 23 14.62 17.81 -15.11
CA ASN A 23 14.95 19.25 -15.12
C ASN A 23 16.18 19.59 -14.26
N GLU A 24 16.41 18.86 -13.16
CA GLU A 24 17.55 19.12 -12.26
C GLU A 24 18.88 18.54 -12.77
N GLN A 25 18.83 17.43 -13.52
CA GLN A 25 20.05 16.71 -13.86
C GLN A 25 20.66 17.15 -15.20
N ILE A 26 21.90 17.63 -15.12
CA ILE A 26 22.74 17.96 -16.28
C ILE A 26 23.01 16.73 -17.17
N ASN A 27 23.15 15.55 -16.58
CA ASN A 27 23.40 14.29 -17.30
C ASN A 27 22.50 13.17 -16.75
N PRO A 28 21.20 13.16 -17.13
CA PRO A 28 20.24 12.22 -16.58
C PRO A 28 20.61 10.77 -16.94
N SER A 29 20.19 9.85 -16.09
CA SER A 29 20.30 8.41 -16.33
C SER A 29 19.08 7.72 -15.72
N TYR A 30 18.68 6.60 -16.30
CA TYR A 30 17.56 5.85 -15.77
C TYR A 30 17.94 5.20 -14.44
N ARG A 31 19.13 4.58 -14.36
CA ARG A 31 19.68 4.06 -13.10
C ARG A 31 19.80 5.13 -12.01
N GLY A 32 20.22 6.34 -12.38
CA GLY A 32 20.31 7.47 -11.44
C GLY A 32 18.95 7.90 -10.91
N PHE A 33 17.94 7.98 -11.78
CA PHE A 33 16.55 8.24 -11.38
C PHE A 33 16.03 7.17 -10.40
N LEU A 34 16.20 5.90 -10.77
CA LEU A 34 15.76 4.76 -9.95
C LEU A 34 16.38 4.82 -8.55
N SER A 35 17.68 5.09 -8.47
CA SER A 35 18.41 5.14 -7.20
C SER A 35 17.92 6.28 -6.31
N ARG A 36 17.63 7.47 -6.88
CA ARG A 36 17.15 8.63 -6.10
C ARG A 36 15.70 8.51 -5.64
N ASN A 37 14.87 7.79 -6.39
CA ASN A 37 13.43 7.67 -6.12
C ASN A 37 13.05 6.29 -5.60
N ARG A 38 14.01 5.57 -5.00
CA ARG A 38 13.86 4.18 -4.59
C ARG A 38 12.68 3.95 -3.64
N ASP A 39 12.55 4.75 -2.59
CA ASP A 39 11.48 4.62 -1.59
C ASP A 39 10.10 4.89 -2.19
N PHE A 40 10.03 5.85 -3.10
CA PHE A 40 8.81 6.16 -3.84
C PHE A 40 8.40 4.98 -4.73
N ILE A 41 9.33 4.41 -5.49
CA ILE A 41 9.09 3.25 -6.36
C ILE A 41 8.61 2.05 -5.53
N ILE A 42 9.19 1.83 -4.35
CA ILE A 42 8.75 0.77 -3.42
C ILE A 42 7.28 0.96 -3.03
N SER A 43 6.82 2.21 -2.88
CA SER A 43 5.46 2.53 -2.47
C SER A 43 4.41 2.51 -3.59
N SER A 44 4.81 2.78 -4.84
CA SER A 44 3.86 3.06 -5.94
C SER A 44 3.47 1.83 -6.77
N ASP A 45 4.39 0.91 -7.06
CA ASP A 45 4.11 -0.25 -7.92
C ASP A 45 4.05 -1.56 -7.16
N ASN A 46 3.11 -2.44 -7.53
CA ASN A 46 3.01 -3.79 -6.97
C ASN A 46 3.06 -4.83 -8.09
N SER A 47 4.27 -5.10 -8.59
CA SER A 47 4.52 -6.20 -9.52
C SER A 47 5.57 -7.12 -8.92
N ASN A 48 5.35 -8.44 -9.01
CA ASN A 48 6.33 -9.46 -8.64
C ASN A 48 7.28 -9.82 -9.79
N ASN A 49 7.10 -9.19 -10.95
CA ASN A 49 7.89 -9.43 -12.15
C ASN A 49 8.82 -8.25 -12.40
N TRP A 50 10.12 -8.49 -12.22
CA TRP A 50 11.17 -7.49 -12.40
C TRP A 50 11.19 -6.89 -13.80
N LYS A 51 10.84 -7.68 -14.83
CA LYS A 51 10.84 -7.23 -16.22
C LYS A 51 9.68 -6.27 -16.47
N ASN A 52 8.50 -6.59 -15.96
CA ASN A 52 7.33 -5.70 -16.06
C ASN A 52 7.57 -4.35 -15.37
N LEU A 53 8.24 -4.36 -14.20
CA LEU A 53 8.64 -3.12 -13.52
C LEU A 53 9.60 -2.32 -14.39
N ASP A 54 10.64 -2.96 -14.90
CA ASP A 54 11.63 -2.29 -15.74
C ASP A 54 11.02 -1.70 -17.02
N ASP A 55 10.17 -2.46 -17.70
CA ASP A 55 9.50 -2.04 -18.93
C ASP A 55 8.54 -0.87 -18.66
N SER A 56 7.76 -0.93 -17.58
CA SER A 56 6.84 0.15 -17.19
C SER A 56 7.59 1.45 -16.88
N TRP A 57 8.58 1.39 -15.97
CA TRP A 57 9.34 2.57 -15.54
C TRP A 57 10.19 3.17 -16.65
N SER A 58 10.83 2.34 -17.47
CA SER A 58 11.64 2.84 -18.59
C SER A 58 10.77 3.49 -19.66
N THR A 59 9.57 2.95 -19.91
CA THR A 59 8.61 3.55 -20.84
C THR A 59 8.14 4.91 -20.34
N ARG A 60 7.72 5.01 -19.07
CA ARG A 60 7.33 6.30 -18.44
C ARG A 60 8.46 7.32 -18.51
N PHE A 61 9.67 6.90 -18.14
CA PHE A 61 10.86 7.75 -18.18
C PHE A 61 11.12 8.29 -19.60
N LEU A 62 11.04 7.44 -20.62
CA LEU A 62 11.25 7.84 -22.02
C LEU A 62 10.14 8.77 -22.54
N ILE A 63 8.89 8.57 -22.11
CA ILE A 63 7.77 9.44 -22.48
C ILE A 63 8.00 10.86 -21.95
N GLU A 64 8.31 11.00 -20.65
CA GLU A 64 8.55 12.32 -20.06
C GLU A 64 9.82 12.98 -20.60
N ALA A 65 10.90 12.20 -20.78
CA ALA A 65 12.12 12.71 -21.40
C ALA A 65 11.90 13.21 -22.83
N LYS A 66 11.04 12.56 -23.62
CA LYS A 66 10.73 12.98 -24.99
C LYS A 66 9.96 14.31 -25.03
N LYS A 67 9.13 14.60 -24.02
CA LYS A 67 8.39 15.86 -23.91
C LYS A 67 9.30 17.02 -23.53
N LEU A 68 10.29 16.78 -22.65
CA LEU A 68 11.10 17.82 -22.04
C LEU A 68 12.41 18.12 -22.79
N LEU A 69 13.01 17.13 -23.44
CA LEU A 69 14.34 17.26 -24.04
C LEU A 69 14.27 17.50 -25.55
N ASN A 70 15.22 18.28 -26.08
CA ASN A 70 15.41 18.37 -27.52
C ASN A 70 15.82 17.01 -28.12
N ARG A 71 15.64 16.85 -29.43
CA ARG A 71 15.86 15.58 -30.16
C ARG A 71 17.25 14.98 -29.93
N THR A 72 18.30 15.80 -29.91
CA THR A 72 19.68 15.35 -29.74
C THR A 72 19.93 14.79 -28.34
N ASN A 73 19.48 15.52 -27.32
CA ASN A 73 19.61 15.11 -25.91
C ASN A 73 18.76 13.87 -25.61
N PHE A 74 17.53 13.83 -26.12
CA PHE A 74 16.66 12.66 -25.99
C PHE A 74 17.27 11.40 -26.62
N ASN A 75 17.80 11.49 -27.85
CA ASN A 75 18.42 10.33 -28.52
C ASN A 75 19.67 9.83 -27.78
N THR A 76 20.46 10.75 -27.22
CA THR A 76 21.63 10.41 -26.39
C THR A 76 21.21 9.67 -25.13
N LEU A 77 20.21 10.19 -24.42
CA LEU A 77 19.66 9.58 -23.22
C LEU A 77 19.04 8.21 -23.51
N LYS A 78 18.27 8.07 -24.59
CA LYS A 78 17.66 6.79 -24.99
C LYS A 78 18.71 5.70 -25.18
N LYS A 79 19.80 5.98 -25.92
CA LYS A 79 20.91 5.03 -26.11
C LYS A 79 21.58 4.64 -24.79
N LYS A 80 21.72 5.60 -23.87
CA LYS A 80 22.26 5.35 -22.53
C LYS A 80 21.37 4.40 -21.74
N ILE A 81 20.05 4.60 -21.76
CA ILE A 81 19.07 3.71 -21.10
C ILE A 81 19.11 2.31 -21.69
N GLU A 82 19.16 2.18 -23.02
CA GLU A 82 19.32 0.88 -23.69
C GLU A 82 20.60 0.16 -23.25
N SER A 83 21.71 0.90 -23.05
CA SER A 83 22.95 0.36 -22.52
C SER A 83 22.84 -0.06 -21.04
N GLU A 84 22.19 0.74 -20.20
CA GLU A 84 21.97 0.43 -18.78
C GLU A 84 21.11 -0.82 -18.58
N ARG A 85 20.12 -1.03 -19.46
CA ARG A 85 19.19 -2.17 -19.43
C ARG A 85 19.71 -3.42 -20.13
N ARG A 86 20.77 -3.28 -20.93
CA ARG A 86 21.36 -4.37 -21.73
C ARG A 86 21.74 -5.56 -20.86
N LYS A 87 21.54 -6.79 -21.36
CA LYS A 87 21.85 -8.05 -20.67
C LYS A 87 21.29 -8.08 -19.23
N ASN A 88 20.08 -7.54 -19.03
CA ASN A 88 19.41 -7.49 -17.73
C ASN A 88 20.18 -6.70 -16.66
N GLY A 89 20.90 -5.64 -17.04
CA GLY A 89 21.76 -4.85 -16.14
C GLY A 89 21.07 -4.27 -14.91
N LEU A 90 19.73 -4.12 -14.93
CA LEU A 90 18.92 -3.63 -13.80
C LEU A 90 18.12 -4.73 -13.08
N GLN A 91 18.27 -6.00 -13.46
CA GLN A 91 17.51 -7.09 -12.85
C GLN A 91 17.75 -7.22 -11.34
N ALA A 92 19.01 -7.09 -10.90
CA ALA A 92 19.34 -7.16 -9.47
C ALA A 92 18.67 -6.03 -8.67
N TYR A 93 18.63 -4.82 -9.24
CA TYR A 93 17.94 -3.67 -8.64
C TYR A 93 16.44 -3.98 -8.47
N TRP A 94 15.77 -4.39 -9.54
CA TRP A 94 14.33 -4.67 -9.50
C TRP A 94 13.96 -5.83 -8.58
N LYS A 95 14.77 -6.89 -8.53
CA LYS A 95 14.59 -7.98 -7.55
C LYS A 95 14.75 -7.47 -6.10
N GLY A 96 15.64 -6.51 -5.87
CA GLY A 96 15.77 -5.83 -4.57
C GLY A 96 14.51 -5.08 -4.16
N ILE A 97 13.93 -4.31 -5.09
CA ILE A 97 12.63 -3.61 -4.89
C ILE A 97 11.53 -4.61 -4.53
N ILE A 98 11.37 -5.69 -5.30
CA ILE A 98 10.35 -6.71 -5.05
C ILE A 98 10.53 -7.35 -3.66
N LYS A 99 11.77 -7.67 -3.27
CA LYS A 99 12.08 -8.24 -1.96
C LYS A 99 11.63 -7.32 -0.83
N GLU A 100 11.86 -6.02 -0.96
CA GLU A 100 11.48 -5.04 0.06
C GLU A 100 9.97 -4.78 0.10
N GLN A 101 9.32 -4.72 -1.06
CA GLN A 101 7.86 -4.67 -1.14
C GLN A 101 7.22 -5.88 -0.45
N ASN A 102 7.77 -7.08 -0.65
CA ASN A 102 7.32 -8.29 0.03
C ASN A 102 7.49 -8.20 1.55
N LYS A 103 8.65 -7.74 2.03
CA LYS A 103 8.90 -7.53 3.46
C LYS A 103 7.91 -6.53 4.06
N LYS A 104 7.66 -5.41 3.38
CA LYS A 104 6.70 -4.39 3.81
C LYS A 104 5.29 -4.95 3.89
N ARG A 105 4.86 -5.72 2.88
CA ARG A 105 3.56 -6.40 2.90
C ARG A 105 3.42 -7.37 4.07
N GLU A 106 4.48 -8.13 4.36
CA GLU A 106 4.45 -9.09 5.47
C GLU A 106 4.39 -8.38 6.83
N SER A 107 5.19 -7.33 7.02
CA SER A 107 5.11 -6.47 8.20
C SER A 107 3.71 -5.87 8.39
N ASN A 108 3.12 -5.36 7.30
CA ASN A 108 1.78 -4.78 7.34
C ASN A 108 0.71 -5.81 7.73
N LYS A 109 0.84 -7.06 7.27
CA LYS A 109 -0.06 -8.14 7.71
C LYS A 109 0.08 -8.40 9.21
N MET A 110 1.31 -8.52 9.71
CA MET A 110 1.56 -8.79 11.13
C MET A 110 1.00 -7.67 12.03
N ILE A 111 1.26 -6.41 11.67
CA ILE A 111 0.74 -5.24 12.38
C ILE A 111 -0.79 -5.23 12.38
N ALA A 112 -1.41 -5.41 11.21
CA ALA A 112 -2.86 -5.45 11.09
C ALA A 112 -3.49 -6.58 11.92
N SER A 113 -2.88 -7.77 11.94
CA SER A 113 -3.32 -8.90 12.77
C SER A 113 -3.22 -8.58 14.27
N ALA A 114 -2.10 -8.02 14.73
CA ALA A 114 -1.94 -7.63 16.13
C ALA A 114 -2.96 -6.57 16.57
N MET A 115 -3.20 -5.55 15.72
CA MET A 115 -4.19 -4.51 15.98
C MET A 115 -5.61 -5.10 16.07
N GLN A 116 -5.94 -6.04 15.20
CA GLN A 116 -7.22 -6.71 15.21
C GLN A 116 -7.40 -7.56 16.48
N GLU A 117 -6.42 -8.37 16.85
CA GLU A 117 -6.45 -9.18 18.07
C GLU A 117 -6.65 -8.30 19.31
N LEU A 118 -5.90 -7.19 19.39
CA LEU A 118 -6.01 -6.24 20.49
C LEU A 118 -7.38 -5.55 20.56
N ALA A 119 -7.95 -5.16 19.42
CA ALA A 119 -9.27 -4.55 19.35
C ALA A 119 -10.37 -5.53 19.77
N VAL A 120 -10.30 -6.78 19.29
CA VAL A 120 -11.24 -7.84 19.65
C VAL A 120 -11.15 -8.17 21.14
N ALA A 121 -9.94 -8.31 21.69
CA ALA A 121 -9.74 -8.56 23.12
C ALA A 121 -10.30 -7.42 23.98
N SER A 122 -10.01 -6.17 23.61
CA SER A 122 -10.51 -4.97 24.28
C SER A 122 -12.05 -4.93 24.30
N LEU A 123 -12.70 -5.21 23.18
CA LEU A 123 -14.16 -5.27 23.09
C LEU A 123 -14.75 -6.43 23.90
N ALA A 124 -14.12 -7.60 23.84
CA ALA A 124 -14.56 -8.76 24.60
C ALA A 124 -14.52 -8.48 26.11
N PHE A 125 -13.46 -7.83 26.60
CA PHE A 125 -13.32 -7.40 27.99
C PHE A 125 -14.35 -6.32 28.37
N LYS A 126 -14.49 -5.27 27.54
CA LYS A 126 -15.47 -4.18 27.75
C LYS A 126 -16.90 -4.69 27.93
N HIS A 127 -17.31 -5.67 27.13
CA HIS A 127 -18.67 -6.22 27.19
C HIS A 127 -18.83 -7.39 28.17
N ASN A 128 -17.74 -8.02 28.60
CA ASN A 128 -17.76 -9.18 29.49
C ASN A 128 -16.69 -9.12 30.59
N PRO A 129 -16.70 -8.09 31.46
CA PRO A 129 -15.62 -7.85 32.43
C PRO A 129 -15.45 -8.98 33.48
N GLY A 130 -16.47 -9.82 33.68
CA GLY A 130 -16.43 -10.98 34.58
C GLY A 130 -16.38 -12.35 33.90
N ALA A 131 -16.09 -12.41 32.59
CA ALA A 131 -15.98 -13.69 31.90
C ALA A 131 -14.66 -14.39 32.24
N ALA A 132 -14.73 -15.69 32.56
CA ALA A 132 -13.54 -16.52 32.71
C ALA A 132 -12.72 -16.55 31.40
N PRO A 133 -11.38 -16.63 31.47
CA PRO A 133 -10.50 -16.58 30.29
C PRO A 133 -10.92 -17.52 29.15
N GLY A 134 -11.35 -18.75 29.46
CA GLY A 134 -11.81 -19.72 28.44
C GLY A 134 -13.10 -19.32 27.69
N LYS A 135 -13.98 -18.50 28.30
CA LYS A 135 -15.15 -17.94 27.61
C LYS A 135 -14.75 -16.78 26.68
N LEU A 136 -13.72 -16.04 27.04
CA LEU A 136 -13.18 -14.94 26.24
C LEU A 136 -12.53 -15.48 24.96
N ASP A 137 -11.74 -16.56 25.06
CA ASP A 137 -11.10 -17.24 23.91
C ASP A 137 -12.12 -17.67 22.83
N LYS A 138 -13.29 -18.16 23.25
CA LYS A 138 -14.38 -18.50 22.32
C LYS A 138 -14.93 -17.27 21.58
N VAL A 139 -15.10 -16.15 22.27
CA VAL A 139 -15.56 -14.87 21.67
C VAL A 139 -14.52 -14.32 20.71
N VAL A 140 -13.25 -14.35 21.09
CA VAL A 140 -12.12 -13.97 20.22
C VAL A 140 -12.11 -14.84 18.95
N LYS A 141 -12.22 -16.17 19.08
CA LYS A 141 -12.29 -17.10 17.93
C LYS A 141 -13.51 -16.89 17.03
N GLU A 142 -14.68 -16.54 17.58
CA GLU A 142 -15.87 -16.20 16.78
C GLU A 142 -15.71 -14.88 16.02
N LEU A 143 -14.94 -13.93 16.56
CA LEU A 143 -14.68 -12.61 15.97
C LEU A 143 -13.42 -12.59 15.06
N MET A 144 -12.62 -13.65 15.04
CA MET A 144 -11.41 -13.78 14.21
C MET A 144 -11.73 -13.79 12.69
N ILE A 145 -10.83 -13.17 11.92
CA ILE A 145 -11.06 -12.65 10.58
C ILE A 145 -11.29 -13.63 9.45
N LYS A 146 -10.89 -14.92 9.54
CA LYS A 146 -11.07 -15.86 8.42
C LYS A 146 -12.51 -15.84 7.87
N LYS A 147 -13.51 -15.76 8.77
CA LYS A 147 -14.93 -15.61 8.42
C LYS A 147 -15.36 -14.22 7.93
N VAL A 148 -14.64 -13.15 8.27
CA VAL A 148 -15.01 -11.75 7.95
C VAL A 148 -14.48 -11.34 6.58
N VAL A 149 -13.24 -11.71 6.23
CA VAL A 149 -12.66 -11.46 4.90
C VAL A 149 -13.35 -12.32 3.85
N GLU A 150 -13.62 -13.60 4.13
CA GLU A 150 -14.40 -14.49 3.24
C GLU A 150 -15.82 -13.96 2.96
N LYS A 151 -16.46 -13.29 3.92
CA LYS A 151 -17.84 -12.77 3.77
C LYS A 151 -17.98 -11.48 2.97
N HIS A 152 -16.92 -10.70 2.77
CA HIS A 152 -17.03 -9.31 2.28
C HIS A 152 -16.27 -9.05 0.96
N GLY A 153 -15.77 -10.09 0.29
CA GLY A 153 -15.31 -10.03 -1.10
C GLY A 153 -14.10 -9.11 -1.39
N GLY A 154 -13.39 -8.63 -0.36
CA GLY A 154 -12.19 -7.80 -0.52
C GLY A 154 -10.89 -8.59 -0.44
N SER A 155 -9.82 -8.08 -1.07
CA SER A 155 -8.50 -8.67 -0.88
C SER A 155 -7.96 -8.39 0.54
N ILE A 156 -7.23 -9.35 1.10
CA ILE A 156 -6.61 -9.20 2.42
C ILE A 156 -5.64 -8.01 2.47
N GLU A 157 -5.00 -7.68 1.34
CA GLU A 157 -4.10 -6.53 1.23
C GLU A 157 -4.84 -5.20 1.39
N ILE A 158 -6.02 -5.05 0.78
CA ILE A 158 -6.87 -3.85 0.91
C ILE A 158 -7.35 -3.72 2.35
N TYR A 159 -7.78 -4.83 2.96
CA TYR A 159 -8.20 -4.84 4.35
C TYR A 159 -7.09 -4.36 5.30
N ASN A 160 -5.88 -4.89 5.15
CA ASN A 160 -4.73 -4.52 6.00
C ASN A 160 -4.33 -3.05 5.79
N LYS A 161 -4.32 -2.56 4.56
CA LYS A 161 -4.05 -1.13 4.27
C LYS A 161 -5.08 -0.22 4.94
N ASN A 162 -6.36 -0.58 4.88
CA ASN A 162 -7.42 0.21 5.52
C ASN A 162 -7.27 0.23 7.04
N LEU A 163 -6.93 -0.90 7.66
CA LEU A 163 -6.67 -0.95 9.11
C LEU A 163 -5.51 -0.04 9.51
N ILE A 164 -4.38 -0.16 8.81
CA ILE A 164 -3.21 0.68 9.09
C ILE A 164 -3.57 2.15 8.93
N GLY A 165 -4.29 2.52 7.86
CA GLY A 165 -4.75 3.89 7.66
C GLY A 165 -5.69 4.41 8.76
N ILE A 166 -6.57 3.57 9.33
CA ILE A 166 -7.42 3.98 10.48
C ILE A 166 -6.54 4.26 11.70
N TYR A 167 -5.51 3.44 11.92
CA TYR A 167 -4.59 3.61 13.04
C TYR A 167 -3.69 4.83 12.88
N ASP A 168 -3.13 5.05 11.70
CA ASP A 168 -2.27 6.21 11.44
C ASP A 168 -3.04 7.52 11.69
N ASN A 169 -4.35 7.53 11.46
CA ASN A 169 -5.21 8.72 11.64
C ASN A 169 -5.79 8.88 13.06
N GLY A 170 -5.81 7.85 13.90
CA GLY A 170 -6.55 7.91 15.17
C GLY A 170 -6.21 6.84 16.20
N GLY A 171 -5.10 6.13 16.01
CA GLY A 171 -4.58 5.11 16.89
C GLY A 171 -5.54 3.93 17.13
N MET A 172 -5.31 3.23 18.24
CA MET A 172 -6.13 2.08 18.64
C MET A 172 -7.57 2.43 19.01
N ASP A 173 -7.85 3.66 19.42
CA ASP A 173 -9.22 4.13 19.71
C ASP A 173 -10.07 4.15 18.45
N ALA A 174 -9.52 4.67 17.34
CA ALA A 174 -10.20 4.67 16.05
C ALA A 174 -10.43 3.24 15.55
N ILE A 175 -9.44 2.35 15.72
CA ILE A 175 -9.58 0.92 15.39
C ILE A 175 -10.69 0.29 16.23
N THR A 176 -10.68 0.49 17.54
CA THR A 176 -11.66 -0.11 18.45
C THR A 176 -13.07 0.37 18.12
N LYS A 177 -13.26 1.68 17.87
CA LYS A 177 -14.54 2.24 17.40
C LYS A 177 -14.98 1.67 16.05
N HIS A 178 -14.05 1.52 15.09
CA HIS A 178 -14.34 0.91 13.79
C HIS A 178 -14.86 -0.52 13.97
N PHE A 179 -14.20 -1.31 14.82
CA PHE A 179 -14.63 -2.67 15.14
C PHE A 179 -15.95 -2.70 15.90
N GLU A 180 -16.15 -1.83 16.89
CA GLU A 180 -17.40 -1.74 17.66
C GLU A 180 -18.60 -1.45 16.76
N LYS A 181 -18.44 -0.50 15.80
CA LYS A 181 -19.45 -0.20 14.78
C LYS A 181 -19.70 -1.42 13.88
N LYS A 182 -18.62 -2.02 13.37
CA LYS A 182 -18.68 -3.13 12.40
C LYS A 182 -19.27 -4.41 13.01
N PHE A 183 -18.98 -4.69 14.28
CA PHE A 183 -19.42 -5.89 14.99
C PHE A 183 -20.56 -5.64 15.97
N SER A 184 -21.20 -4.46 15.91
CA SER A 184 -22.31 -4.08 16.79
C SER A 184 -23.44 -5.12 16.81
N SER A 185 -23.73 -5.76 15.67
CA SER A 185 -24.74 -6.82 15.56
C SER A 185 -24.31 -8.11 16.29
N CYS A 186 -23.05 -8.53 16.16
CA CYS A 186 -22.50 -9.69 16.88
C CYS A 186 -22.44 -9.46 18.40
N LEU A 187 -22.11 -8.24 18.82
CA LEU A 187 -22.04 -7.85 20.23
C LEU A 187 -23.44 -7.80 20.89
N LYS A 188 -24.46 -7.30 20.17
CA LYS A 188 -25.86 -7.25 20.65
C LYS A 188 -26.47 -8.64 20.92
N VAL A 189 -26.07 -9.66 20.14
CA VAL A 189 -26.57 -11.04 20.31
C VAL A 189 -26.09 -11.67 21.63
N GLN A 190 -24.88 -11.33 22.10
CA GLN A 190 -24.37 -11.83 23.39
C GLN A 190 -25.05 -11.15 24.59
N ILE A 191 -25.38 -9.86 24.48
CA ILE A 191 -26.10 -9.10 25.53
C ILE A 191 -27.51 -9.67 25.74
N LYS A 192 -28.24 -9.97 24.65
CA LYS A 192 -29.59 -10.59 24.76
C LYS A 192 -29.56 -11.97 25.43
N LYS A 193 -28.58 -12.83 25.12
CA LYS A 193 -28.45 -14.16 25.76
C LYS A 193 -28.16 -14.09 27.27
N LYS A 194 -27.52 -13.02 27.74
CA LYS A 194 -27.23 -12.80 29.17
C LYS A 194 -28.47 -12.34 29.95
N ASN A 195 -29.38 -11.62 29.29
CA ASN A 195 -30.62 -11.13 29.90
C ASN A 195 -31.78 -12.15 29.88
N LEU A 196 -31.68 -13.20 29.05
CA LEU A 196 -32.67 -14.29 28.97
C LEU A 196 -32.39 -15.48 29.93
N ARG A 197 -31.32 -15.40 30.73
CA ARG A 197 -30.95 -16.43 31.72
C ARG A 197 -30.99 -15.92 33.17
N LYS A 198 -31.71 -14.82 33.41
CA LYS A 198 -32.08 -14.38 34.75
C LYS A 198 -33.49 -14.85 35.05
#